data_AF-A0A7C1A6X3-F1
#
_entry.id   AF-A0A7C1A6X3-F1
#
_cell.length_a   1.000
_cell.length_b   1.000
_cell.length_c   1.000
_cell.angle_alpha   90.00
_cell.angle_beta   90.00
_cell.angle_gamma   90.00
#
_symmetry.space_group_name_H-M   'P 1'
#
loop_
_entity.id
_entity.type
_entity.pdbx_description
1 polymer ?
#
loop_
_entity_poly.entity_id
_entity_poly.type
_entity_poly.pdbx_seq_one_letter_code
_entity_poly.pdbx_strand_id
1 'polypeptide(L)'
;MKTRYILIPVMLLLSALVVYVLYPTDENRIRKIISNCGQAIISEDIDGLMGSISYNYLDDYGNSYLWLKTAFQRVFEQLSDIKIEKNIIAISVNDDFAEVELSARVLASRGEEKGYIIGDPATTGKIKVSFEKTANKWLITKT
;
A
#
# COMPACT_ATOMS: atom_id res chain seq x y z
N MET A 1 -41.64 22.49 -22.79
CA MET A 1 -41.28 21.05 -22.73
C MET A 1 -39.85 20.73 -23.20
N LYS A 2 -39.30 21.37 -24.25
CA LYS A 2 -37.95 21.05 -24.81
C LYS A 2 -36.76 21.23 -23.85
N THR A 3 -36.81 22.20 -22.93
CA THR A 3 -35.69 22.52 -22.01
C THR A 3 -35.39 21.41 -21.00
N ARG A 4 -36.42 20.68 -20.54
CA ARG A 4 -36.26 19.56 -19.59
C ARG A 4 -35.54 18.35 -20.19
N TYR A 5 -35.68 18.12 -21.50
CA TYR A 5 -35.02 17.00 -22.19
C TYR A 5 -33.54 17.27 -22.48
N ILE A 6 -33.08 18.53 -22.44
CA ILE A 6 -31.68 18.92 -22.67
C ILE A 6 -30.90 18.96 -21.35
N LEU A 7 -31.56 19.32 -20.24
CA LEU A 7 -30.92 19.38 -18.92
C LEU A 7 -30.43 18.02 -18.42
N ILE A 8 -31.21 16.95 -18.65
CA ILE A 8 -30.87 15.58 -18.22
C ILE A 8 -29.56 15.08 -18.87
N PRO A 9 -29.38 15.11 -20.21
CA PRO A 9 -28.14 14.65 -20.83
C PRO A 9 -26.94 15.54 -20.49
N VAL A 10 -27.14 16.86 -20.33
CA VAL A 10 -26.08 17.78 -19.87
C VAL A 10 -25.63 17.43 -18.45
N MET A 11 -26.56 17.14 -17.54
CA MET A 11 -26.25 16.71 -16.18
C MET A 11 -25.51 15.37 -16.15
N LEU A 12 -25.90 14.41 -16.99
CA LEU A 12 -25.19 13.14 -17.15
C LEU A 12 -23.77 13.35 -17.67
N LEU A 13 -23.58 14.19 -18.69
CA LEU A 13 -22.26 14.53 -19.23
C LEU A 13 -21.35 15.19 -18.18
N LEU A 14 -21.89 16.15 -17.41
CA LEU A 14 -21.16 16.77 -16.31
C LEU A 14 -20.78 15.74 -15.24
N SER A 15 -21.69 14.81 -14.89
CA SER A 15 -21.38 13.75 -13.92
C SER A 15 -20.28 12.81 -14.41
N ALA A 16 -20.29 12.43 -15.70
CA ALA A 16 -19.27 11.59 -16.29
C ALA A 16 -17.91 12.31 -16.35
N LEU A 17 -17.90 13.61 -16.66
CA LEU A 17 -16.70 14.43 -16.65
C LEU A 17 -16.10 14.55 -15.24
N VAL A 18 -16.94 14.76 -14.22
CA VAL A 18 -16.50 14.80 -12.82
C VAL A 18 -15.89 13.46 -12.41
N VAL A 19 -16.51 12.33 -12.75
CA VAL A 19 -15.97 10.99 -12.48
C VAL A 19 -14.63 10.79 -13.18
N TYR A 20 -14.50 11.22 -14.45
CA TYR A 20 -13.25 11.09 -15.21
C TYR A 20 -12.11 11.91 -14.59
N VAL A 21 -12.37 13.18 -14.23
CA VAL A 21 -11.37 14.08 -13.64
C VAL A 21 -10.98 13.63 -12.22
N LEU A 22 -11.92 13.10 -11.45
CA LEU A 22 -11.67 12.61 -10.09
C LEU A 22 -11.18 11.16 -10.04
N TYR A 23 -11.09 10.47 -11.18
CA TYR A 23 -10.64 9.09 -11.21
C TYR A 23 -9.18 9.03 -10.73
N PRO A 24 -8.87 8.30 -9.65
CA PRO A 24 -7.55 8.33 -9.05
C PRO A 24 -6.54 7.68 -10.00
N THR A 25 -5.44 8.40 -10.25
CA THR A 25 -4.28 7.92 -11.01
C THR A 25 -3.69 6.68 -10.35
N ASP A 26 -2.98 5.86 -11.13
CA ASP A 26 -2.32 4.65 -10.63
C ASP A 26 -1.32 4.98 -9.51
N GLU A 27 -0.58 6.09 -9.63
CA GLU A 27 0.29 6.59 -8.57
C GLU A 27 -0.48 6.87 -7.27
N ASN A 28 -1.63 7.55 -7.34
CA ASN A 28 -2.45 7.83 -6.15
C ASN A 28 -2.99 6.55 -5.50
N ARG A 29 -3.33 5.54 -6.31
CA ARG A 29 -3.77 4.23 -5.82
C ARG A 29 -2.64 3.50 -5.09
N ILE A 30 -1.43 3.51 -5.65
CA ILE A 30 -0.24 2.91 -5.05
C ILE A 30 0.12 3.62 -3.73
N ARG A 31 0.11 4.96 -3.71
CA ARG A 31 0.30 5.75 -2.46
C ARG A 31 -0.71 5.36 -1.39
N LYS A 32 -1.97 5.17 -1.78
CA LYS A 32 -3.04 4.74 -0.85
C LYS A 32 -2.77 3.32 -0.32
N ILE A 33 -2.33 2.39 -1.16
CA ILE A 33 -1.97 1.03 -0.72
C ILE A 33 -0.83 1.08 0.31
N ILE A 34 0.26 1.81 0.02
CA ILE A 34 1.39 1.95 0.96
C ILE A 34 0.94 2.60 2.28
N SER A 35 0.07 3.60 2.20
CA SER A 35 -0.54 4.21 3.38
C SER A 35 -1.28 3.16 4.22
N ASN A 36 -2.20 2.43 3.59
CA ASN A 36 -3.01 1.39 4.21
C ASN A 36 -2.16 0.26 4.81
N CYS A 37 -1.13 -0.23 4.10
CA CYS A 37 -0.23 -1.26 4.63
C CYS A 37 0.45 -0.79 5.92
N GLY A 38 0.96 0.45 5.95
CA GLY A 38 1.58 0.95 7.18
C GLY A 38 0.58 1.14 8.32
N GLN A 39 -0.68 1.53 8.03
CA GLN A 39 -1.71 1.59 9.07
C GLN A 39 -2.07 0.21 9.58
N ALA A 40 -2.23 -0.77 8.68
CA ALA A 40 -2.49 -2.15 9.03
C ALA A 40 -1.37 -2.73 9.91
N ILE A 41 -0.10 -2.41 9.62
CA ILE A 41 1.02 -2.82 10.47
C ILE A 41 0.96 -2.15 11.85
N ILE A 42 0.65 -0.84 11.92
CA ILE A 42 0.54 -0.11 13.20
C ILE A 42 -0.63 -0.64 14.04
N SER A 43 -1.73 -1.02 13.41
CA SER A 43 -2.92 -1.56 14.07
C SER A 43 -2.92 -3.09 14.20
N GLU A 44 -1.81 -3.76 13.85
CA GLU A 44 -1.67 -5.22 13.89
C GLU A 44 -2.77 -5.96 13.09
N ASP A 45 -3.32 -5.32 12.05
CA ASP A 45 -4.37 -5.85 11.18
C ASP A 45 -3.76 -6.70 10.06
N ILE A 46 -3.61 -8.00 10.34
CA ILE A 46 -3.04 -8.95 9.38
C ILE A 46 -3.88 -9.06 8.11
N ASP A 47 -5.20 -9.05 8.20
CA ASP A 47 -6.04 -9.26 7.03
C ASP A 47 -6.06 -8.01 6.14
N GLY A 48 -6.04 -6.81 6.74
CA GLY A 48 -5.85 -5.54 6.04
C GLY A 48 -4.50 -5.46 5.33
N LEU A 49 -3.42 -5.91 5.96
CA LEU A 49 -2.09 -5.96 5.35
C LEU A 49 -2.07 -6.94 4.17
N MET A 50 -2.48 -8.19 4.41
CA MET A 50 -2.43 -9.24 3.40
C MET A 50 -3.40 -9.01 2.24
N GLY A 51 -4.46 -8.21 2.41
CA GLY A 51 -5.37 -7.81 1.34
C GLY A 51 -4.73 -6.94 0.25
N SER A 52 -3.56 -6.35 0.55
CA SER A 52 -2.76 -5.54 -0.37
C SER A 52 -1.68 -6.35 -1.10
N ILE A 53 -1.53 -7.64 -0.76
CA ILE A 53 -0.48 -8.52 -1.27
C ILE A 53 -1.11 -9.54 -2.23
N SER A 54 -0.44 -9.82 -3.35
CA SER A 54 -0.87 -10.82 -4.31
C SER A 54 -0.80 -12.23 -3.71
N TYR A 55 -1.82 -13.06 -3.97
CA TYR A 55 -1.76 -14.48 -3.61
C TYR A 55 -0.62 -15.23 -4.31
N ASN A 56 -0.15 -14.72 -5.45
CA ASN A 56 0.99 -15.26 -6.19
C ASN A 56 2.32 -14.61 -5.77
N TYR A 57 2.36 -13.88 -4.64
CA TYR A 57 3.58 -13.27 -4.13
C TYR A 57 4.69 -14.29 -3.94
N LEU A 58 5.88 -13.95 -4.45
CA LEU A 58 7.12 -14.68 -4.26
C LEU A 58 8.27 -13.66 -4.29
N ASP A 59 8.93 -13.46 -3.15
CA ASP A 59 10.07 -12.55 -3.08
C ASP A 59 11.38 -13.17 -3.59
N ASP A 60 12.43 -12.34 -3.67
CA ASP A 60 13.77 -12.77 -4.10
C ASP A 60 14.40 -13.86 -3.23
N TYR A 61 13.88 -14.05 -2.02
CA TYR A 61 14.33 -15.06 -1.06
C TYR A 61 13.49 -16.33 -1.10
N GLY A 62 12.48 -16.40 -1.99
CA GLY A 62 11.58 -17.54 -2.14
C GLY A 62 10.44 -17.58 -1.12
N ASN A 63 10.19 -16.50 -0.39
CA ASN A 63 9.08 -16.44 0.56
C ASN A 63 7.76 -16.19 -0.18
N SER A 64 6.78 -17.04 0.08
CA SER A 64 5.45 -16.96 -0.52
C SER A 64 4.49 -16.09 0.30
N TYR A 65 3.32 -15.81 -0.28
CA TYR A 65 2.20 -15.17 0.43
C TYR A 65 1.90 -15.78 1.80
N LEU A 66 1.85 -17.12 1.89
CA LEU A 66 1.53 -17.81 3.15
C LEU A 66 2.66 -17.68 4.17
N TRP A 67 3.90 -17.75 3.70
CA TRP A 67 5.07 -17.50 4.55
C TRP A 67 5.01 -16.09 5.13
N LEU A 68 4.74 -15.09 4.29
CA LEU A 68 4.66 -13.69 4.69
C LEU A 68 3.53 -13.45 5.71
N LYS A 69 2.35 -14.04 5.48
CA LYS A 69 1.24 -13.98 6.46
C LYS A 69 1.68 -14.54 7.81
N THR A 70 2.29 -15.71 7.82
CA THR A 70 2.74 -16.37 9.05
C THR A 70 3.83 -15.58 9.75
N ALA A 71 4.76 -14.97 8.99
CA ALA A 71 5.82 -14.14 9.54
C ALA A 71 5.25 -12.89 10.22
N PHE A 72 4.34 -12.17 9.56
CA PHE A 72 3.70 -10.99 10.17
C PHE A 72 2.84 -11.32 11.38
N GLN A 73 2.11 -12.45 11.37
CA GLN A 73 1.37 -12.91 12.55
C GLN A 73 2.29 -13.08 13.76
N ARG A 74 3.44 -13.75 13.58
CA ARG A 74 4.43 -13.90 14.66
C ARG A 74 5.03 -12.57 15.10
N VAL A 75 5.23 -11.63 14.18
CA VAL A 75 5.72 -10.29 14.50
C VAL A 75 4.70 -9.56 15.37
N PHE A 76 3.41 -9.60 15.01
CA PHE A 76 2.34 -8.95 15.79
C PHE A 76 2.10 -9.61 17.15
N GLU A 77 2.34 -10.91 17.28
CA GLU A 77 2.28 -11.59 18.58
C GLU A 77 3.45 -11.22 19.52
N GLN A 78 4.60 -10.83 18.97
CA GLN A 78 5.83 -10.59 19.73
C GLN A 78 6.12 -9.11 19.98
N LEU A 79 5.58 -8.23 19.14
CA LEU A 79 5.87 -6.80 19.17
C LEU A 79 4.60 -6.01 19.52
N SER A 80 4.80 -4.89 20.19
CA SER A 80 3.75 -3.91 20.50
C SER A 80 4.24 -2.49 20.23
N ASP A 81 3.35 -1.50 20.34
CA ASP A 81 3.66 -0.07 20.18
C ASP A 81 4.40 0.27 18.88
N ILE A 82 4.03 -0.40 17.78
CA ILE A 82 4.69 -0.25 16.49
C ILE A 82 4.48 1.17 15.97
N LYS A 83 5.57 1.86 15.67
CA LYS A 83 5.60 3.17 15.03
C LYS A 83 6.35 3.10 13.71
N ILE A 84 5.75 3.66 12.67
CA ILE A 84 6.34 3.68 11.33
C ILE A 84 6.45 5.13 10.86
N GLU A 85 7.68 5.55 10.61
CA GLU A 85 7.97 6.74 9.80
C GLU A 85 8.27 6.25 8.39
N LYS A 86 7.60 6.81 7.38
CA LYS A 86 7.85 6.43 5.98
C LYS A 86 7.76 7.63 5.05
N ASN A 87 8.60 7.64 4.03
CA ASN A 87 8.54 8.60 2.94
C ASN A 87 8.71 7.88 1.60
N ILE A 88 7.87 8.24 0.63
CA ILE A 88 7.98 7.73 -0.73
C ILE A 88 9.03 8.57 -1.46
N ILE A 89 10.09 7.91 -1.93
CA ILE A 89 11.20 8.54 -2.64
C ILE A 89 10.83 8.68 -4.12
N ALA A 90 10.37 7.57 -4.73
CA ALA A 90 10.01 7.53 -6.13
C ALA A 90 8.90 6.50 -6.38
N ILE A 91 8.05 6.78 -7.38
CA ILE A 91 7.09 5.83 -7.94
C ILE A 91 7.28 5.85 -9.45
N SER A 92 7.56 4.68 -10.02
CA SER A 92 7.67 4.47 -11.46
C SER A 92 6.54 3.55 -11.90
N VAL A 93 5.63 4.04 -12.73
CA VAL A 93 4.51 3.24 -13.27
C VAL A 93 4.77 2.98 -14.75
N ASN A 94 4.67 1.72 -15.15
CA ASN A 94 4.79 1.25 -16.53
C ASN A 94 3.66 0.26 -16.83
N ASP A 95 2.59 0.77 -17.44
CA ASP A 95 1.36 0.05 -17.75
C ASP A 95 0.79 -0.71 -16.54
N ASP A 96 0.97 -2.03 -16.51
CA ASP A 96 0.46 -2.93 -15.49
C ASP A 96 1.48 -3.22 -14.38
N PHE A 97 2.66 -2.60 -14.42
CA PHE A 97 3.71 -2.76 -13.42
C PHE A 97 4.06 -1.42 -12.78
N ALA A 98 4.42 -1.45 -11.50
CA ALA A 98 4.97 -0.28 -10.85
C ALA A 98 6.04 -0.66 -9.83
N GLU A 99 7.03 0.20 -9.70
CA GLU A 99 8.06 0.09 -8.68
C GLU A 99 8.02 1.31 -7.77
N VAL A 100 8.14 1.07 -6.47
CA VAL A 100 8.18 2.13 -5.47
C VAL A 100 9.44 1.99 -4.65
N GLU A 101 10.17 3.09 -4.56
CA GLU A 101 11.26 3.25 -3.59
C GLU A 101 10.74 4.08 -2.41
N LEU A 102 10.91 3.56 -1.20
CA LEU A 102 10.54 4.26 0.03
C LEU A 102 11.67 4.19 1.06
N SER A 103 11.78 5.24 1.86
CA SER A 103 12.52 5.19 3.10
C SER A 103 11.56 4.93 4.25
N ALA A 104 11.94 4.04 5.15
CA ALA A 104 11.16 3.74 6.34
C ALA A 104 12.04 3.60 7.58
N ARG A 105 11.45 3.93 8.72
CA ARG A 105 11.98 3.65 10.04
C ARG A 105 10.86 3.04 10.86
N VAL A 106 11.16 1.92 11.49
CA VAL A 106 10.19 1.16 12.28
C VAL A 106 10.74 1.01 13.69
N LEU A 107 9.97 1.45 14.67
CA LEU A 107 10.29 1.33 16.09
C LEU A 107 9.19 0.48 16.72
N ALA A 108 9.56 -0.50 17.53
CA ALA A 108 8.61 -1.36 18.21
C ALA A 108 9.13 -1.75 19.60
N SER A 109 8.22 -2.18 20.46
CA SER A 109 8.52 -2.71 21.78
C SER A 109 8.41 -4.24 21.76
N ARG A 110 9.27 -4.92 22.52
CA ARG A 110 9.16 -6.35 22.84
C ARG A 110 9.21 -6.47 24.37
N GLY A 111 8.03 -6.57 24.99
CA GLY A 111 7.91 -6.42 26.44
C GLY A 111 8.33 -5.02 26.87
N GLU A 112 9.29 -4.91 27.78
CA GLU A 112 9.82 -3.61 28.26
C GLU A 112 10.91 -3.03 27.35
N GLU A 113 11.46 -3.81 26.43
CA GLU A 113 12.53 -3.36 25.54
C GLU A 113 11.96 -2.66 24.32
N LYS A 114 12.50 -1.48 24.00
CA LYS A 114 12.12 -0.72 22.81
C LYS A 114 13.30 -0.57 21.87
N GLY A 115 13.08 -0.86 20.59
CA GLY A 115 14.16 -0.89 19.61
C GLY A 115 13.71 -0.57 18.20
N TYR A 116 14.69 -0.24 17.35
CA TYR A 116 14.48 -0.07 15.92
C TYR A 116 14.51 -1.42 15.23
N ILE A 117 13.48 -1.70 14.44
CA ILE A 117 13.38 -2.87 13.57
C ILE A 117 13.94 -2.55 12.19
N ILE A 118 13.70 -1.33 11.70
CA ILE A 118 14.22 -0.81 10.44
C ILE A 118 14.78 0.58 10.67
N GLY A 119 16.01 0.82 10.18
CA GLY A 119 16.73 2.08 10.38
C GLY A 119 17.25 2.25 11.81
N ASP A 120 17.60 3.48 12.14
CA ASP A 120 18.15 3.91 13.43
C ASP A 120 17.78 5.39 13.70
N PRO A 121 18.17 6.02 14.83
CA PRO A 121 17.84 7.42 15.11
C PRO A 121 18.30 8.43 14.04
N ALA A 122 19.40 8.15 13.35
CA ALA A 122 19.99 9.01 12.33
C ALA A 122 19.56 8.63 10.90
N THR A 123 19.30 7.35 10.62
CA THR A 123 19.05 6.87 9.26
C THR A 123 17.75 6.07 9.10
N THR A 124 17.14 6.16 7.93
CA THR A 124 16.00 5.33 7.52
C THR A 124 16.49 4.16 6.66
N GLY A 125 15.87 2.99 6.78
CA GLY A 125 16.08 1.89 5.85
C GLY A 125 15.43 2.17 4.49
N LYS A 126 16.08 1.73 3.41
CA LYS A 126 15.51 1.79 2.05
C LYS A 126 14.76 0.49 1.76
N ILE A 127 13.56 0.61 1.22
CA ILE A 127 12.70 -0.51 0.84
C ILE A 127 12.27 -0.30 -0.60
N LYS A 128 12.32 -1.36 -1.40
CA LYS A 128 11.75 -1.39 -2.74
C LYS A 128 10.52 -2.29 -2.73
N VAL A 129 9.47 -1.88 -3.42
CA VAL A 129 8.24 -2.66 -3.51
C VAL A 129 7.77 -2.64 -4.95
N SER A 130 7.52 -3.82 -5.52
CA SER A 130 6.96 -3.97 -6.85
C SER A 130 5.48 -4.29 -6.76
N PHE A 131 4.72 -3.67 -7.65
CA PHE A 131 3.29 -3.83 -7.79
C PHE A 131 2.95 -4.32 -9.19
N GLU A 132 1.90 -5.11 -9.26
CA GLU A 132 1.27 -5.51 -10.52
C GLU A 132 -0.22 -5.15 -10.49
N LYS A 133 -0.72 -4.69 -11.63
CA LYS A 133 -2.10 -4.31 -11.83
C LYS A 133 -2.89 -5.55 -12.23
N THR A 134 -3.82 -5.93 -11.36
CA THR A 134 -4.89 -6.87 -11.72
C THR A 134 -6.07 -6.10 -12.31
N ALA A 135 -7.04 -6.81 -12.90
CA ALA A 135 -8.22 -6.21 -13.54
C ALA A 135 -8.92 -5.11 -12.71
N ASN A 136 -8.89 -5.21 -11.37
CA ASN A 136 -9.61 -4.29 -10.48
C ASN A 136 -8.73 -3.53 -9.46
N LYS A 137 -7.45 -3.92 -9.26
CA LYS A 137 -6.59 -3.30 -8.23
C LYS A 137 -5.10 -3.56 -8.46
N TRP A 138 -4.27 -2.68 -7.90
CA TRP A 138 -2.84 -2.92 -7.74
C TRP A 138 -2.58 -3.81 -6.53
N LEU A 139 -1.62 -4.72 -6.64
CA LEU A 139 -1.20 -5.61 -5.57
C LEU A 139 0.32 -5.67 -5.48
N ILE A 140 0.84 -5.82 -4.27
CA ILE A 140 2.27 -6.06 -4.04
C ILE A 140 2.58 -7.49 -4.50
N THR A 141 3.53 -7.64 -5.42
CA THR A 141 3.94 -8.93 -5.96
C THR A 141 5.33 -9.34 -5.52
N LYS A 142 6.18 -8.36 -5.16
CA LYS A 142 7.56 -8.58 -4.77
C LYS A 142 8.08 -7.44 -3.89
N THR A 143 8.99 -7.76 -3.00
CA THR A 143 9.72 -6.83 -2.13
C THR A 143 11.20 -7.19 -2.12
#